data_AF-A0A7V2RUD1-F1
#
_entry.id   AF-A0A7V2RUD1-F1
#
_cell.length_a   1.000
_cell.length_b   1.000
_cell.length_c   1.000
_cell.angle_alpha   90.00
_cell.angle_beta   90.00
_cell.angle_gamma   90.00
#
_symmetry.space_group_name_H-M   'P 1'
#
loop_
_entity.id
_entity.type
_entity.pdbx_description
1 polymer ?
#
loop_
_entity_poly.entity_id
_entity_poly.type
_entity_poly.pdbx_seq_one_letter_code
_entity_poly.pdbx_strand_id
1 'polypeptide(L)'
;MTNPPHIAAGRGTPAAVERRAATVESLPLADWVGACLRRLAPRGRLLLVHRADRLAEIVAALAGGCGDLRLFPLWPRADSREAERLLVLARKGVRSPAHLLRGLVLHRPGGGYTPEAERVLRDLAPLDLLATRERGT
;
A
#
# COMPACT_ATOMS: atom_id res chain seq x y z
N MET A 1 -6.59 -9.06 0.92
CA MET A 1 -6.22 -7.67 0.57
C MET A 1 -7.05 -6.71 1.40
N THR A 2 -6.54 -5.55 1.78
CA THR A 2 -7.29 -4.54 2.53
C THR A 2 -6.84 -3.11 2.18
N ASN A 3 -7.76 -2.16 2.27
CA ASN A 3 -7.54 -0.72 2.12
C ASN A 3 -8.30 -0.03 3.27
N PRO A 4 -7.71 0.05 4.47
CA PRO A 4 -8.39 0.61 5.63
C PRO A 4 -8.74 2.09 5.42
N PRO A 5 -9.71 2.63 6.16
CA PRO A 5 -9.99 4.07 6.15
C PRO A 5 -8.78 4.89 6.65
N HIS A 6 -8.54 6.06 6.05
CA HIS A 6 -7.30 6.84 6.23
C HIS A 6 -7.48 8.26 6.78
N ILE A 7 -8.72 8.70 7.01
CA ILE A 7 -9.01 10.06 7.49
C ILE A 7 -9.13 10.04 9.01
N ALA A 8 -8.19 10.73 9.68
CA ALA A 8 -8.31 11.08 11.08
C ALA A 8 -9.56 11.95 11.30
N ALA A 9 -10.30 11.70 12.39
CA ALA A 9 -11.46 12.51 12.74
C ALA A 9 -11.10 14.01 12.75
N GLY A 10 -11.70 14.80 11.84
CA GLY A 10 -11.53 16.26 11.79
C GLY A 10 -10.57 16.85 10.74
N ARG A 11 -9.95 16.07 9.84
CA ARG A 11 -9.19 16.62 8.69
C ARG A 11 -9.50 15.94 7.36
N GLY A 12 -10.18 16.63 6.44
CA GLY A 12 -10.35 16.21 5.05
C GLY A 12 -11.45 16.98 4.31
N THR A 13 -11.36 17.05 2.98
CA THR A 13 -12.44 17.56 2.12
C THR A 13 -13.69 16.70 2.31
N PRO A 14 -14.92 17.27 2.35
CA PRO A 14 -16.11 16.51 2.69
C PRO A 14 -16.38 15.45 1.63
N ALA A 15 -16.17 14.18 1.97
CA ALA A 15 -16.70 13.09 1.15
C ALA A 15 -18.23 13.07 1.28
N ALA A 16 -18.92 12.81 0.17
CA ALA A 16 -20.37 12.59 0.16
C ALA A 16 -20.75 11.57 1.25
N VAL A 17 -21.90 11.78 1.90
CA VAL A 17 -22.32 11.16 3.17
C VAL A 17 -22.18 9.63 3.19
N GLU A 18 -22.34 8.98 2.03
CA GLU A 18 -22.24 7.52 1.85
C GLU A 18 -20.82 6.95 2.00
N ARG A 19 -19.76 7.76 1.83
CA ARG A 19 -18.36 7.30 1.91
C ARG A 19 -17.76 7.42 3.31
N ARG A 20 -18.47 7.98 4.28
CA ARG A 20 -17.90 8.30 5.61
C ARG A 20 -17.39 7.07 6.36
N ALA A 21 -18.11 5.94 6.33
CA ALA A 21 -17.68 4.71 7.01
C ALA A 21 -16.43 4.04 6.40
N ALA A 22 -16.21 4.22 5.08
CA ALA A 22 -15.01 3.73 4.39
C ALA A 22 -13.83 4.71 4.44
N THR A 23 -14.05 5.89 5.03
CA THR A 23 -13.11 7.02 4.93
C THR A 23 -12.61 7.45 6.31
N VAL A 24 -13.47 7.43 7.34
CA VAL A 24 -13.15 7.88 8.70
C VAL A 24 -12.60 6.72 9.53
N GLU A 25 -11.43 6.93 10.12
CA GLU A 25 -10.75 5.97 10.97
C GLU A 25 -11.53 5.78 12.29
N SER A 26 -12.12 4.60 12.48
CA SER A 26 -12.81 4.21 13.72
C SER A 26 -11.99 3.25 14.59
N LEU A 27 -10.85 2.78 14.08
CA LEU A 27 -9.98 1.77 14.71
C LEU A 27 -8.51 2.09 14.44
N PRO A 28 -7.61 1.94 15.43
CA PRO A 28 -6.16 2.06 15.22
C PRO A 28 -5.67 1.10 14.13
N LEU A 29 -4.70 1.55 13.30
CA LEU A 29 -4.14 0.73 12.23
C LEU A 29 -3.53 -0.59 12.73
N ALA A 30 -2.91 -0.57 13.92
CA ALA A 30 -2.35 -1.76 14.55
C ALA A 30 -3.41 -2.84 14.80
N ASP A 31 -4.60 -2.45 15.27
CA ASP A 31 -5.70 -3.37 15.53
C ASP A 31 -6.27 -3.94 14.23
N TRP A 32 -6.37 -3.11 13.20
CA TRP A 32 -6.79 -3.52 11.86
C TRP A 32 -5.82 -4.55 11.25
N VAL A 33 -4.53 -4.25 11.28
CA VAL A 33 -3.47 -5.16 10.80
C VAL A 33 -3.50 -6.45 11.60
N GLY A 34 -3.57 -6.38 12.94
CA GLY A 34 -3.68 -7.55 13.81
C GLY A 34 -4.89 -8.43 13.47
N ALA A 35 -6.05 -7.83 13.24
CA ALA A 35 -7.25 -8.55 12.82
C ALA A 35 -7.10 -9.25 11.46
N CYS A 36 -6.39 -8.62 10.52
CA CYS A 36 -6.05 -9.23 9.23
C CYS A 36 -5.10 -10.42 9.41
N LEU A 37 -4.02 -10.25 10.18
CA LEU A 37 -3.00 -11.28 10.39
C LEU A 37 -3.57 -12.51 11.11
N ARG A 38 -4.50 -12.35 12.05
CA ARG A 38 -5.17 -13.49 12.71
C ARG A 38 -5.96 -14.37 11.74
N ARG A 39 -6.47 -13.80 10.63
CA ARG A 39 -7.25 -14.52 9.61
C ARG A 39 -6.40 -15.14 8.49
N LEU A 40 -5.11 -14.80 8.43
CA LEU A 40 -4.20 -15.40 7.45
C LEU A 40 -3.75 -16.79 7.90
N ALA A 41 -3.74 -17.73 6.96
CA ALA A 41 -3.04 -19.00 7.09
C ALA A 41 -1.55 -18.79 7.42
N PRO A 42 -0.86 -19.77 8.04
CA PRO A 42 0.58 -19.72 8.23
C PRO A 42 1.31 -19.38 6.94
N ARG A 43 2.26 -18.44 6.97
CA ARG A 43 3.01 -17.96 5.80
C ARG A 43 2.16 -17.34 4.67
N GLY A 44 0.88 -17.04 4.95
CA GLY A 44 -0.01 -16.28 4.08
C GLY A 44 0.44 -14.83 3.91
N ARG A 45 -0.09 -14.16 2.88
CA ARG A 45 0.26 -12.78 2.52
C ARG A 45 -0.85 -11.79 2.84
N LEU A 46 -0.47 -10.68 3.43
CA LEU A 46 -1.30 -9.48 3.53
C LEU A 46 -0.88 -8.50 2.43
N LEU A 47 -1.83 -8.03 1.62
CA LEU A 47 -1.66 -6.86 0.77
C LEU A 47 -2.49 -5.73 1.34
N LEU A 48 -1.82 -4.64 1.71
CA LEU A 48 -2.38 -3.42 2.26
C LEU A 48 -2.17 -2.28 1.26
N VAL A 49 -3.20 -1.47 1.01
CA VAL A 49 -3.06 -0.19 0.30
C VAL A 49 -3.30 0.93 1.32
N HIS A 50 -2.40 1.90 1.41
CA HIS A 50 -2.48 2.95 2.42
C HIS A 50 -1.90 4.29 1.95
N ARG A 51 -2.17 5.38 2.67
CA ARG A 51 -1.39 6.62 2.54
C ARG A 51 0.08 6.38 2.88
N ALA A 52 0.98 6.95 2.09
CA ALA A 52 2.42 6.76 2.27
C ALA A 52 2.98 7.47 3.51
N ASP A 53 2.35 8.56 3.97
CA ASP A 53 2.75 9.29 5.19
C ASP A 53 2.57 8.47 6.48
N ARG A 54 1.78 7.39 6.43
CA ARG A 54 1.61 6.44 7.54
C ARG A 54 2.57 5.24 7.47
N LEU A 55 3.61 5.31 6.63
CA LEU A 55 4.61 4.25 6.48
C LEU A 55 5.18 3.75 7.81
N ALA A 56 5.57 4.67 8.70
CA ALA A 56 6.14 4.30 10.00
C ALA A 56 5.18 3.44 10.84
N GLU A 57 3.91 3.82 10.88
CA GLU A 57 2.87 3.10 11.61
C GLU A 57 2.55 1.75 10.98
N ILE A 58 2.51 1.67 9.65
CA ILE A 58 2.32 0.42 8.91
C ILE A 58 3.46 -0.56 9.21
N VAL A 59 4.71 -0.10 9.14
CA VAL A 59 5.88 -0.94 9.41
C VAL A 59 5.87 -1.40 10.87
N ALA A 60 5.55 -0.51 11.82
CA ALA A 60 5.42 -0.86 13.22
C ALA A 60 4.34 -1.93 13.48
N ALA A 61 3.17 -1.81 12.84
CA ALA A 61 2.08 -2.77 12.97
C ALA A 61 2.39 -4.17 12.38
N LEU A 62 3.34 -4.24 11.44
CA LEU A 62 3.78 -5.50 10.80
C LEU A 62 5.03 -6.10 11.49
N ALA A 63 5.76 -5.29 12.26
CA ALA A 63 6.98 -5.70 12.94
C ALA A 63 6.72 -6.88 13.90
N GLY A 64 7.69 -7.79 14.01
CA GLY A 64 7.63 -8.97 14.88
C GLY A 64 6.72 -10.11 14.40
N GLY A 65 5.70 -9.82 13.58
CA GLY A 65 4.76 -10.82 13.07
C GLY A 65 4.92 -11.16 11.58
N CYS A 66 5.57 -10.31 10.80
CA CYS A 66 5.73 -10.47 9.35
C CYS A 66 7.16 -10.19 8.85
N GLY A 67 7.48 -10.75 7.69
CA GLY A 67 8.71 -10.52 6.92
C GLY A 67 8.40 -10.52 5.42
N ASP A 68 9.43 -10.47 4.56
CA ASP A 68 9.25 -10.31 3.10
C ASP A 68 8.37 -9.08 2.77
N LEU A 69 8.61 -7.97 3.47
CA LEU A 69 7.83 -6.75 3.25
C LEU A 69 8.18 -6.20 1.86
N ARG A 70 7.18 -5.93 1.02
CA ARG A 70 7.36 -5.26 -0.27
C ARG A 70 6.65 -3.92 -0.22
N LEU A 71 7.42 -2.84 -0.26
CA LEU A 71 6.93 -1.47 -0.23
C LEU A 71 6.91 -0.93 -1.65
N PHE A 72 5.74 -0.74 -2.24
CA PHE A 72 5.56 -0.27 -3.61
C PHE A 72 4.87 1.11 -3.61
N PRO A 73 5.62 2.20 -3.80
CA PRO A 73 5.07 3.55 -3.77
C PRO A 73 4.27 3.87 -5.04
N LEU A 74 3.22 4.67 -4.88
CA LEU A 74 2.49 5.31 -5.98
C LEU A 74 2.73 6.81 -5.92
N TRP A 75 3.37 7.33 -6.96
CA TRP A 75 3.74 8.73 -7.10
C TRP A 75 2.68 9.44 -7.93
N PRO A 76 2.11 10.57 -7.47
CA PRO A 76 1.15 11.32 -8.28
C PRO A 76 1.72 11.71 -9.64
N ARG A 77 2.95 12.25 -9.65
CA ARG A 77 3.69 12.70 -10.85
C ARG A 77 5.18 12.36 -10.71
N ALA A 78 5.92 12.43 -11.80
CA ALA A 78 7.36 12.11 -11.82
C ALA A 78 8.22 13.06 -10.98
N ASP A 79 7.79 14.32 -10.84
CA ASP A 79 8.43 15.38 -10.06
C ASP A 79 7.95 15.44 -8.60
N SER A 80 7.10 14.50 -8.18
CA SER A 80 6.56 14.48 -6.82
C SER A 80 7.67 14.20 -5.81
N ARG A 81 7.81 15.07 -4.81
CA ARG A 81 8.77 14.92 -3.70
C ARG A 81 8.46 13.69 -2.82
N GLU A 82 7.19 13.35 -2.69
CA GLU A 82 6.71 12.27 -1.83
C GLU A 82 5.66 11.43 -2.58
N ALA A 83 5.61 10.12 -2.26
CA ALA A 83 4.55 9.24 -2.73
C ALA A 83 3.24 9.57 -2.00
N GLU A 84 2.11 9.40 -2.68
CA GLU A 84 0.80 9.67 -2.07
C GLU A 84 0.16 8.40 -1.47
N ARG A 85 0.39 7.25 -2.11
CA ARG A 85 -0.08 5.95 -1.65
C ARG A 85 1.06 4.94 -1.67
N LEU A 86 0.90 3.88 -0.90
CA LEU A 86 1.83 2.78 -0.78
C LEU A 86 1.05 1.47 -0.79
N LEU A 87 1.46 0.53 -1.64
CA LEU A 87 1.07 -0.86 -1.52
C LEU A 87 2.13 -1.56 -0.66
N VAL A 88 1.68 -2.26 0.36
CA VAL A 88 2.53 -3.04 1.27
C VAL A 88 2.10 -4.49 1.21
N LEU A 89 2.96 -5.34 0.66
CA LEU A 89 2.84 -6.79 0.79
C LEU A 89 3.64 -7.23 2.00
N ALA A 90 3.12 -8.15 2.81
CA ALA A 90 3.82 -8.72 3.95
C ALA A 90 3.47 -10.20 4.11
N ARG A 91 4.41 -11.00 4.59
CA ARG A 91 4.23 -12.45 4.78
C ARG A 91 4.27 -12.83 6.26
N LYS A 92 3.18 -13.42 6.76
CA LYS A 92 3.00 -13.80 8.17
C LYS A 92 4.01 -14.86 8.61
N GLY A 93 4.69 -14.64 9.74
CA GLY A 93 5.62 -15.61 10.34
C GLY A 93 6.91 -15.81 9.55
N VAL A 94 7.25 -14.89 8.65
CA VAL A 94 8.51 -14.89 7.88
C VAL A 94 9.44 -13.82 8.45
N ARG A 95 10.76 -14.01 8.30
CA ARG A 95 11.78 -13.10 8.83
C ARG A 95 12.77 -12.58 7.77
N SER A 96 12.48 -12.79 6.48
CA SER A 96 13.32 -12.24 5.40
C SER A 96 13.21 -10.71 5.32
N PRO A 97 14.23 -10.03 4.77
CA PRO A 97 14.29 -8.57 4.72
C PRO A 97 13.09 -7.91 4.01
N ALA A 98 12.95 -6.61 4.26
CA ALA A 98 12.06 -5.74 3.51
C ALA A 98 12.71 -5.30 2.18
N HIS A 99 11.89 -5.02 1.18
CA HIS A 99 12.30 -4.50 -0.12
C HIS A 99 11.49 -3.25 -0.45
N LEU A 100 12.20 -2.15 -0.73
CA LEU A 100 11.62 -0.97 -1.35
C LEU A 100 11.66 -1.13 -2.87
N LEU A 101 10.49 -1.08 -3.49
CA LEU A 101 10.32 -1.23 -4.93
C LEU A 101 10.27 0.15 -5.60
N ARG A 102 10.54 0.19 -6.91
CA ARG A 102 10.55 1.44 -7.70
C ARG A 102 9.20 2.19 -7.67
N GLY A 103 8.10 1.45 -7.51
CA GLY A 103 6.76 2.01 -7.53
C GLY A 103 6.22 2.28 -8.94
N LEU A 104 5.23 3.18 -9.01
CA LEU A 104 4.58 3.61 -10.24
C LEU A 104 4.24 5.11 -10.19
N VAL A 105 4.62 5.84 -11.24
CA VAL A 105 4.15 7.22 -11.46
C VAL A 105 2.80 7.17 -12.15
N LEU A 106 1.80 7.84 -11.58
CA LEU A 106 0.43 7.76 -12.06
C LEU A 106 0.15 8.69 -13.22
N HIS A 107 0.58 9.96 -13.15
CA HIS A 107 0.20 10.98 -14.14
C HIS A 107 1.38 11.54 -14.94
N ARG A 108 1.10 11.89 -16.20
CA ARG A 108 2.03 12.59 -17.09
C ARG A 108 2.00 14.11 -16.81
N PRO A 109 3.04 14.85 -17.22
CA PRO A 109 2.93 16.30 -17.36
C PRO A 109 1.75 16.66 -18.28
N GLY A 110 0.93 17.63 -17.88
CA GLY A 110 -0.27 18.04 -18.64
C GLY A 110 -1.53 17.22 -18.36
N GLY A 111 -1.48 16.18 -17.51
CA GLY A 111 -2.64 15.38 -17.09
C GLY A 111 -2.70 13.99 -17.74
N GLY A 112 -3.79 13.26 -17.46
CA GLY A 112 -3.95 11.86 -17.88
C GLY A 112 -3.05 10.88 -17.12
N TYR A 113 -3.26 9.58 -17.31
CA TYR A 113 -2.42 8.53 -16.70
C TYR A 113 -1.21 8.20 -17.59
N THR A 114 -0.10 7.80 -16.97
CA THR A 114 1.07 7.24 -17.68
C THR A 114 0.68 5.95 -18.43
N PRO A 115 1.39 5.57 -19.51
CA PRO A 115 1.12 4.30 -20.20
C PRO A 115 1.18 3.10 -19.25
N GLU A 116 2.09 3.11 -18.28
CA GLU A 116 2.21 2.06 -17.27
C GLU A 116 0.99 2.01 -16.34
N ALA A 117 0.45 3.17 -15.93
CA ALA A 117 -0.77 3.23 -15.14
C ALA A 117 -2.01 2.83 -15.95
N GLU A 118 -2.12 3.24 -17.21
CA GLU A 118 -3.23 2.82 -18.10
C GLU A 118 -3.25 1.30 -18.29
N ARG A 119 -2.08 0.66 -18.47
CA ARG A 119 -2.03 -0.81 -18.57
C ARG A 119 -2.65 -1.50 -17.36
N VAL A 120 -2.45 -0.96 -16.16
CA VAL A 120 -3.04 -1.52 -14.94
C VAL A 120 -4.53 -1.18 -14.85
N LEU A 121 -4.90 0.08 -15.11
CA LEU A 121 -6.26 0.59 -14.88
C LEU A 121 -7.27 0.22 -15.98
N ARG A 122 -6.81 -0.01 -17.20
CA ARG A 122 -7.64 -0.26 -18.39
C ARG A 122 -7.39 -1.62 -19.00
N ASP A 123 -6.13 -2.04 -19.06
CA ASP A 123 -5.75 -3.29 -19.73
C ASP A 123 -5.59 -4.46 -18.74
N LEU A 124 -5.93 -4.25 -17.46
CA LEU A 124 -5.89 -5.27 -16.40
C LEU A 124 -4.51 -5.93 -16.22
N ALA A 125 -3.44 -5.23 -16.62
CA ALA A 125 -2.08 -5.72 -16.42
C ALA A 125 -1.77 -5.84 -14.92
N PRO A 126 -1.08 -6.91 -14.49
CA PRO A 126 -0.75 -7.09 -13.09
C PRO A 126 0.31 -6.08 -12.62
N LEU A 127 0.21 -5.66 -11.37
CA LEU A 127 1.31 -5.01 -10.66
C LEU A 127 2.23 -6.09 -10.09
N ASP A 128 3.46 -6.14 -10.58
CA ASP A 128 4.45 -7.08 -10.08
C ASP A 128 5.09 -6.59 -8.77
N LEU A 129 4.55 -7.07 -7.66
CA LEU A 129 5.04 -6.81 -6.30
C LEU A 129 6.05 -7.86 -5.82
N LEU A 130 6.21 -8.96 -6.56
CA LEU A 130 7.01 -10.12 -6.15
C LEU A 130 8.34 -10.22 -6.88
N ALA A 131 8.51 -9.51 -8.01
CA ALA A 131 9.79 -9.39 -8.70
C ALA A 131 10.89 -9.02 -7.69
N THR A 132 11.79 -9.97 -7.50
CA THR A 132 13.13 -9.71 -6.96
C THR A 132 14.04 -9.56 -8.14
N ARG A 133 15.04 -8.66 -8.06
CA ARG A 133 16.08 -8.57 -9.08
C ARG A 133 16.56 -9.98 -9.43
N GLU A 134 16.62 -10.30 -10.73
CA GLU A 134 17.37 -11.47 -11.17
C GLU A 134 18.77 -11.36 -10.57
N ARG A 135 19.23 -12.44 -9.94
CA ARG A 135 20.59 -12.52 -9.43
C ARG A 135 21.51 -12.41 -10.65
N GLY A 136 22.04 -11.22 -10.89
CA GLY A 136 23.17 -11.03 -11.80
C GLY A 136 24.31 -11.91 -11.31
N THR A 137 24.72 -12.83 -12.17
CA THR A 137 25.96 -13.61 -12.03
C THR A 137 27.13 -12.72 -12.38
#